data_AF-D2UEJ7-F1
#
_entry.id   AF-D2UEJ7-F1
#
_cell.length_a   1.000
_cell.length_b   1.000
_cell.length_c   1.000
_cell.angle_alpha   90.00
_cell.angle_beta   90.00
_cell.angle_gamma   90.00
#
_symmetry.space_group_name_H-M   'P 1'
#
loop_
_entity.id
_entity.type
_entity.pdbx_description
1 polymer ?
#
loop_
_entity_poly.entity_id
_entity_poly.type
_entity_poly.pdbx_seq_one_letter_code
_entity_poly.pdbx_strand_id
1 'polypeptide(L)'
;MENKNQRVVGDSILMDDALSSCLLFFEDAVRSLSKSPEEIFDDFDSHLGVAWEIRQEILAGKALLEWDKISNCRKEKIRELILAAEEMPDNAYAGSGMDDFNDPIWGVLRKMASDFLDKS
;
A
#
# COMPACT_ATOMS: atom_id res chain seq x y z
N MET A 1 -26.20 -19.63 34.45
CA MET A 1 -24.99 -18.78 34.47
C MET A 1 -24.03 -19.35 33.45
N GLU A 2 -24.04 -18.81 32.24
CA GLU A 2 -23.15 -19.26 31.16
C GLU A 2 -21.79 -18.60 31.31
N ASN A 3 -20.75 -19.43 31.37
CA ASN A 3 -19.36 -19.00 31.39
C ASN A 3 -18.98 -18.46 30.00
N LYS A 4 -19.02 -17.14 29.86
CA LYS A 4 -18.32 -16.41 28.79
C LYS A 4 -16.83 -16.38 29.15
N ASN A 5 -16.00 -17.20 28.53
CA ASN A 5 -14.57 -16.91 28.35
C ASN A 5 -13.89 -17.94 27.45
N GLN A 6 -14.16 -17.90 26.15
CA GLN A 6 -13.43 -18.74 25.20
C GLN A 6 -13.24 -18.12 23.81
N ARG A 7 -13.15 -16.78 23.72
CA ARG A 7 -13.12 -16.08 22.42
C ARG A 7 -12.01 -15.03 22.26
N VAL A 8 -10.83 -15.23 22.85
CA VAL A 8 -9.84 -14.12 22.93
C VAL A 8 -8.45 -14.43 22.37
N VAL A 9 -8.08 -15.71 22.21
CA VAL A 9 -6.70 -16.03 21.75
C VAL A 9 -6.62 -16.22 20.23
N GLY A 10 -7.62 -16.87 19.61
CA GLY A 10 -7.61 -17.13 18.16
C GLY A 10 -7.81 -15.88 17.30
N ASP A 11 -8.71 -14.98 17.72
CA ASP A 11 -9.06 -13.79 16.95
C ASP A 11 -7.88 -12.79 16.85
N SER A 12 -7.08 -12.67 17.91
CA SER A 12 -5.89 -11.79 17.91
C SER A 12 -4.77 -12.29 17.01
N ILE A 13 -4.55 -13.61 16.95
CA ILE A 13 -3.52 -14.22 16.09
C ILE A 13 -3.92 -14.06 14.61
N LEU A 14 -5.19 -14.31 14.28
CA LEU A 14 -5.69 -14.12 12.91
C LEU A 14 -5.62 -12.66 12.46
N MET A 15 -5.87 -11.72 13.37
CA MET A 15 -5.73 -10.29 13.10
C MET A 15 -4.27 -9.89 12.84
N ASP A 16 -3.34 -10.41 13.64
CA ASP A 16 -1.91 -10.20 13.47
C ASP A 16 -1.38 -10.78 12.15
N ASP A 17 -1.85 -11.97 11.77
CA ASP A 17 -1.49 -12.59 10.50
C ASP A 17 -2.02 -11.77 9.32
N ALA A 18 -3.28 -11.30 9.39
CA ALA A 18 -3.87 -10.46 8.36
C ALA A 18 -3.13 -9.11 8.21
N LEU A 19 -2.76 -8.47 9.32
CA LEU A 19 -2.00 -7.22 9.31
C LEU A 19 -0.56 -7.43 8.83
N SER A 20 0.04 -8.58 9.13
CA SER A 20 1.35 -8.96 8.60
C SER A 20 1.30 -9.15 7.09
N SER A 21 0.28 -9.85 6.55
CA SER A 21 0.06 -9.95 5.11
C SER A 21 -0.21 -8.59 4.47
N CYS A 22 -1.02 -7.74 5.11
CA CYS A 22 -1.26 -6.37 4.65
C CYS A 22 0.04 -5.56 4.56
N LEU A 23 0.93 -5.70 5.54
CA LEU A 23 2.24 -5.04 5.51
C LEU A 23 3.10 -5.55 4.36
N LEU A 24 3.09 -6.87 4.11
CA LEU A 24 3.84 -7.46 2.99
C LEU A 24 3.35 -6.92 1.65
N PHE A 25 2.03 -6.94 1.39
CA PHE A 25 1.46 -6.42 0.14
C PHE A 25 1.67 -4.92 -0.03
N PHE A 26 1.52 -4.15 1.05
CA PHE A 26 1.85 -2.73 1.04
C PHE A 26 3.31 -2.48 0.67
N GLU A 27 4.25 -3.22 1.29
CA GLU A 27 5.68 -3.08 0.98
C GLU A 27 6.02 -3.51 -0.44
N ASP A 28 5.40 -4.57 -0.95
CA ASP A 28 5.58 -4.99 -2.35
C ASP A 28 5.06 -3.92 -3.32
N ALA A 29 3.90 -3.33 -3.05
CA ALA A 29 3.40 -2.21 -3.84
C ALA A 29 4.35 -1.00 -3.79
N VAL A 30 4.91 -0.66 -2.63
CA VAL A 30 5.93 0.41 -2.49
C VAL A 30 7.20 0.06 -3.26
N ARG A 31 7.67 -1.20 -3.21
CA ARG A 31 8.84 -1.65 -3.98
C ARG A 31 8.61 -1.53 -5.47
N SER A 32 7.48 -2.02 -5.98
CA SER A 32 7.15 -1.89 -7.39
C SER A 32 7.04 -0.42 -7.78
N LEU A 33 6.36 0.40 -6.98
CA LEU A 33 6.24 1.84 -7.18
C LEU A 33 7.60 2.55 -7.23
N SER A 34 8.65 2.05 -6.58
CA SER A 34 9.99 2.67 -6.66
C SER A 34 10.69 2.48 -8.02
N LYS A 35 10.14 1.65 -8.92
CA LYS A 35 10.69 1.33 -10.25
C LYS A 35 10.22 2.30 -11.34
N SER A 36 10.72 2.11 -12.56
CA SER A 36 10.21 2.84 -13.74
C SER A 36 8.77 2.42 -14.10
N PRO A 37 7.98 3.27 -14.77
CA PRO A 37 6.65 2.92 -15.27
C PRO A 37 6.61 1.61 -16.06
N GLU A 38 7.62 1.37 -16.89
CA GLU A 38 7.78 0.16 -17.70
C GLU A 38 7.89 -1.08 -16.81
N GLU A 39 8.80 -1.04 -15.83
CA GLU A 39 9.00 -2.14 -14.89
C GLU A 39 7.77 -2.39 -14.01
N ILE A 40 7.08 -1.34 -13.59
CA ILE A 40 5.81 -1.45 -12.86
C ILE A 40 4.77 -2.18 -13.72
N PHE A 41 4.63 -1.78 -14.98
CA PHE A 41 3.64 -2.36 -15.87
C PHE A 41 3.93 -3.84 -16.14
N ASP A 42 5.20 -4.21 -16.27
CA ASP A 42 5.63 -5.61 -16.45
C ASP A 42 5.45 -6.46 -15.18
N ASP A 43 5.71 -5.91 -13.98
CA ASP A 43 5.51 -6.62 -12.71
C ASP A 43 4.06 -7.06 -12.48
N PHE A 44 3.10 -6.36 -13.10
CA PHE A 44 1.67 -6.60 -12.99
C PHE A 44 1.08 -7.10 -14.31
N ASP A 45 1.78 -7.99 -15.03
CA ASP A 45 1.28 -8.68 -16.24
C ASP A 45 0.74 -7.74 -17.36
N SER A 46 1.17 -6.47 -17.36
CA SER A 46 0.86 -5.48 -18.40
C SER A 46 -0.63 -5.25 -18.68
N HIS A 47 -1.51 -5.35 -17.67
CA HIS A 47 -2.95 -5.11 -17.87
C HIS A 47 -3.34 -3.63 -17.67
N LEU A 48 -4.54 -3.24 -18.12
CA LEU A 48 -4.96 -1.83 -18.09
C LEU A 48 -5.15 -1.24 -16.67
N GLY A 49 -5.29 -2.09 -15.65
CA GLY A 49 -5.70 -1.71 -14.30
C GLY A 49 -4.57 -1.49 -13.29
N VAL A 50 -3.30 -1.62 -13.71
CA VAL A 50 -2.14 -1.64 -12.80
C VAL A 50 -2.07 -0.39 -11.91
N ALA A 51 -2.28 0.79 -12.50
CA ALA A 51 -2.30 2.06 -11.78
C ALA A 51 -3.35 2.09 -10.66
N TRP A 52 -4.54 1.54 -10.92
CA TRP A 52 -5.59 1.43 -9.91
C TRP A 52 -5.25 0.42 -8.82
N GLU A 53 -4.69 -0.74 -9.18
CA GLU A 53 -4.33 -1.81 -8.23
C GLU A 53 -3.26 -1.34 -7.24
N ILE A 54 -2.18 -0.72 -7.74
CA ILE A 54 -1.13 -0.15 -6.88
C ILE A 54 -1.73 0.87 -5.92
N ARG A 55 -2.61 1.74 -6.42
CA ARG A 55 -3.32 2.70 -5.56
C ARG A 55 -4.12 1.99 -4.47
N GLN A 56 -4.84 0.91 -4.77
CA GLN A 56 -5.59 0.15 -3.76
C GLN A 56 -4.67 -0.49 -2.73
N GLU A 57 -3.54 -1.07 -3.12
CA GLU A 57 -2.59 -1.68 -2.18
C GLU A 57 -1.99 -0.64 -1.23
N ILE A 58 -1.65 0.56 -1.73
CA ILE A 58 -1.22 1.67 -0.88
C ILE A 58 -2.35 2.08 0.09
N LEU A 59 -3.58 2.22 -0.39
CA LEU A 59 -4.73 2.60 0.44
C LEU A 59 -5.11 1.54 1.48
N ALA A 60 -4.91 0.25 1.17
CA ALA A 60 -5.12 -0.85 2.11
C ALA A 60 -4.19 -0.73 3.33
N GLY A 61 -3.02 -0.08 3.16
CA GLY A 61 -2.10 0.27 4.24
C GLY A 61 -2.71 1.08 5.39
N LYS A 62 -3.90 1.67 5.23
CA LYS A 62 -4.64 2.31 6.34
C LYS A 62 -4.82 1.38 7.54
N ALA A 63 -5.00 0.08 7.32
CA ALA A 63 -5.12 -0.90 8.40
C ALA A 63 -3.87 -0.98 9.29
N LEU A 64 -2.69 -0.65 8.73
CA LEU A 64 -1.40 -0.71 9.41
C LEU A 64 -1.20 0.45 10.40
N LEU A 65 -1.94 1.55 10.26
CA LEU A 65 -1.80 2.72 11.13
C LEU A 65 -2.25 2.45 12.57
N GLU A 66 -3.19 1.53 12.76
CA GLU A 66 -3.67 1.12 14.09
C GLU A 66 -2.85 -0.05 14.67
N TRP A 67 -1.98 -0.69 13.88
CA TRP A 67 -1.22 -1.85 14.33
C TRP A 67 -0.07 -1.45 15.25
N ASP A 68 -0.06 -1.96 16.48
CA ASP A 68 0.90 -1.60 17.53
C ASP A 68 2.33 -2.11 17.26
N LYS A 69 2.49 -3.11 16.37
CA LYS A 69 3.80 -3.66 15.99
C LYS A 69 4.59 -2.80 15.00
N ILE A 70 3.99 -1.74 14.45
CA ILE A 70 4.67 -0.80 13.55
C ILE A 70 5.08 0.44 14.36
N SER A 71 6.35 0.84 14.21
CA SER A 71 6.87 2.04 14.87
C SER A 71 6.18 3.31 14.38
N ASN A 72 6.03 4.31 15.26
CA ASN A 72 5.40 5.59 14.88
C ASN A 72 6.10 6.25 13.68
N CYS A 73 7.42 6.19 13.60
CA CYS A 73 8.17 6.72 12.45
C CYS A 73 7.76 6.03 11.14
N ARG A 74 7.59 4.70 11.14
CA ARG A 74 7.12 3.96 9.96
C ARG A 74 5.65 4.26 9.65
N LYS A 75 4.79 4.42 10.67
CA LYS A 75 3.39 4.84 10.49
C LYS A 75 3.27 6.21 9.85
N GLU A 76 4.12 7.18 10.20
CA GLU A 76 4.12 8.50 9.54
C GLU A 76 4.38 8.36 8.04
N LYS A 77 5.39 7.59 7.64
CA LYS A 77 5.69 7.38 6.21
C LYS A 77 4.58 6.62 5.47
N ILE A 78 3.97 5.62 6.11
CA ILE A 78 2.79 4.92 5.56
C ILE A 78 1.66 5.93 5.34
N ARG A 79 1.41 6.80 6.32
CA ARG A 79 0.38 7.84 6.23
C ARG A 79 0.65 8.83 5.09
N GLU A 80 1.90 9.27 4.91
CA GLU A 80 2.27 10.16 3.81
C GLU A 80 1.95 9.54 2.45
N LEU A 81 2.31 8.26 2.22
CA LEU A 81 2.00 7.53 0.99
C LEU A 81 0.48 7.38 0.79
N ILE A 82 -0.26 7.05 1.84
CA ILE A 82 -1.73 6.94 1.79
C ILE A 82 -2.36 8.26 1.38
N LEU A 83 -1.96 9.38 2.00
CA LEU A 83 -2.51 10.70 1.68
C LEU A 83 -2.25 11.07 0.21
N ALA A 84 -1.04 10.84 -0.27
CA ALA A 84 -0.71 11.07 -1.68
C ALA A 84 -1.58 10.21 -2.64
N ALA A 85 -1.86 8.96 -2.27
CA ALA A 85 -2.74 8.07 -3.04
C ALA A 85 -4.22 8.49 -2.99
N GLU A 86 -4.70 9.02 -1.85
CA GLU A 86 -6.05 9.55 -1.70
C GLU A 86 -6.30 10.79 -2.55
N GLU A 87 -5.29 11.66 -2.65
CA GLU A 87 -5.35 12.94 -3.38
C GLU A 87 -5.08 12.80 -4.88
N MET A 88 -4.81 11.59 -5.39
CA MET A 88 -4.62 11.35 -6.81
C MET A 88 -5.87 11.76 -7.61
N PRO A 89 -5.70 12.48 -8.74
CA PRO A 89 -6.84 12.81 -9.60
C PRO A 89 -7.32 11.57 -10.35
N ASP A 90 -8.63 11.49 -10.64
CA ASP A 90 -9.25 10.30 -11.23
C ASP A 90 -8.63 9.88 -12.58
N ASN A 91 -8.07 10.82 -13.34
CA ASN A 91 -7.40 10.54 -14.61
C ASN A 91 -6.06 9.81 -14.45
N ALA A 92 -5.45 9.81 -13.25
CA ALA A 92 -4.17 9.17 -12.99
C ALA A 92 -4.29 7.65 -12.79
N TYR A 93 -5.50 7.10 -12.74
CA TYR A 93 -5.77 5.66 -12.59
C TYR A 93 -7.03 5.23 -13.37
N ALA A 94 -7.27 5.88 -14.52
CA ALA A 94 -8.50 5.71 -15.30
C ALA A 94 -8.55 4.40 -16.11
N GLY A 95 -7.50 3.58 -16.08
CA GLY A 95 -7.42 2.32 -16.81
C GLY A 95 -6.85 2.49 -18.22
N SER A 96 -5.98 3.49 -18.42
CA SER A 96 -5.32 3.74 -19.71
C SER A 96 -4.07 2.87 -19.91
N GLY A 97 -3.83 1.92 -19.00
CA GLY A 97 -2.62 1.11 -18.97
C GLY A 97 -1.41 1.95 -18.60
N MET A 98 -0.32 1.81 -19.34
CA MET A 98 0.95 2.49 -19.04
C MET A 98 0.84 4.02 -19.04
N ASP A 99 -0.09 4.58 -19.81
CA ASP A 99 -0.29 6.03 -19.91
C ASP A 99 -0.75 6.66 -18.58
N ASP A 100 -1.39 5.89 -17.70
CA ASP A 100 -1.80 6.37 -16.38
C ASP A 100 -0.57 6.82 -15.54
N PHE A 101 0.59 6.18 -15.73
CA PHE A 101 1.84 6.50 -15.02
C PHE A 101 2.55 7.77 -15.49
N ASN A 102 2.06 8.40 -16.57
CA ASN A 102 2.55 9.68 -17.07
C ASN A 102 2.00 10.87 -16.27
N ASP A 103 0.97 10.67 -15.44
CA ASP A 103 0.48 11.72 -14.56
C ASP A 103 1.58 12.11 -13.54
N PRO A 104 1.88 13.41 -13.35
CA PRO A 104 2.92 13.86 -12.43
C PRO A 104 2.80 13.33 -11.01
N ILE A 105 1.59 13.02 -10.54
CA ILE A 105 1.38 12.49 -9.18
C ILE A 105 2.13 11.18 -8.98
N TRP A 106 2.24 10.35 -10.02
CA TRP A 106 3.00 9.10 -9.94
C TRP A 106 4.48 9.38 -9.71
N GLY A 107 5.06 10.41 -10.32
CA GLY A 107 6.44 10.82 -10.05
C GLY A 107 6.69 11.19 -8.58
N VAL A 108 5.72 11.85 -7.95
CA VAL A 108 5.76 12.17 -6.51
C VAL A 108 5.70 10.90 -5.68
N LEU A 109 4.74 10.02 -5.97
CA LEU A 109 4.57 8.71 -5.31
C LEU A 109 5.81 7.83 -5.43
N ARG A 110 6.45 7.76 -6.61
CA ARG A 110 7.72 7.03 -6.81
C ARG A 110 8.82 7.56 -5.90
N LYS A 111 8.98 8.88 -5.82
CA LYS A 111 9.98 9.49 -4.92
C LYS A 111 9.70 9.15 -3.46
N MET A 112 8.45 9.24 -3.03
CA MET A 112 8.06 8.88 -1.66
C MET A 112 8.30 7.40 -1.37
N ALA A 113 8.07 6.52 -2.35
CA ALA A 113 8.36 5.10 -2.25
C ALA A 113 9.87 4.82 -2.10
N SER A 114 10.72 5.48 -2.91
CA SER A 114 12.18 5.39 -2.74
C SER A 114 12.62 5.90 -1.35
N ASP A 115 12.11 7.06 -0.92
CA ASP A 115 12.40 7.63 0.40
C ASP A 115 11.93 6.71 1.56
N PHE A 116 10.84 5.97 1.37
CA PHE A 116 10.36 4.95 2.31
C PHE A 116 11.40 3.82 2.44
N LEU A 117 11.85 3.25 1.32
CA LEU A 117 12.76 2.09 1.26
C LEU A 117 14.17 2.41 1.75
N ASP A 118 14.73 3.58 1.39
CA ASP A 118 16.10 3.98 1.78
C ASP A 118 16.29 4.20 3.28
N LYS A 119 15.17 4.36 4.01
CA LYS A 119 15.14 4.65 5.44
C LYS A 119 14.32 3.62 6.23
N SER A 120 14.10 2.44 5.66
CA SER A 120 13.37 1.30 6.26
C SER A 120 14.26 0.36 7.05
#